data_AF-A0A178U6A8-F1
#
_entry.id   AF-A0A178U6A8-F1
#
_cell.length_a   1.000
_cell.length_b   1.000
_cell.length_c   1.000
_cell.angle_alpha   90.00
_cell.angle_beta   90.00
_cell.angle_gamma   90.00
#
_symmetry.space_group_name_H-M   'P 1'
#
loop_
_entity.id
_entity.type
_entity.pdbx_description
1 polymer ?
#
loop_
_entity_poly.entity_id
_entity_poly.type
_entity_poly.pdbx_seq_one_letter_code
_entity_poly.pdbx_strand_id
1 'polypeptide(L)'
;MESLDVNIALDIAARVGRDSVADLTGMLSTSTYYRFLSVHPDVVKHVSLQPLLENAARCNVISTARPIFFRCLQASNPSAIYLESLRLAASEGRVEEGFHMLRFLQAEHPMSFPPAAMFTLSLFQIVLGLYEDGISSSHRFVDFVGSYAAADIVATSVYRHILQIGRLKIRSNSDTWRFDAIPACIADGCAINNRCPFWQATALSPEVLSDVDIDEYVFNSRLANEGSPFRPFLLRCLQEGHHTAQYVEGLRRLVQEPPTQASLDMLSTAGPHSMYARFAFAIFLLCCGSSDQGFLVLETFLNKVSSFEEALEIANLVEAQIRAMGSRGTRQY
;
A
#
# COMPACT_ATOMS: atom_id res chain seq x y z
N MET A 1 -20.12 22.37 41.52
CA MET A 1 -18.86 21.89 40.94
C MET A 1 -18.21 23.12 40.34
N GLU A 2 -17.26 23.71 41.07
CA GLU A 2 -16.53 24.90 40.62
C GLU A 2 -15.91 24.61 39.27
N SER A 3 -16.14 25.49 38.28
CA SER A 3 -15.68 25.28 36.91
C SER A 3 -14.15 25.29 36.91
N LEU A 4 -13.54 24.12 36.73
CA LEU A 4 -12.11 24.01 36.46
C LEU A 4 -11.78 24.96 35.30
N ASP A 5 -10.77 25.82 35.47
CA ASP A 5 -10.33 26.72 34.40
C ASP A 5 -10.05 25.91 33.14
N VAL A 6 -10.60 26.36 32.01
CA VAL A 6 -10.48 25.66 30.72
C VAL A 6 -9.01 25.45 30.34
N ASN A 7 -8.12 26.39 30.67
CA ASN A 7 -6.68 26.26 30.40
C ASN A 7 -6.05 25.14 31.23
N ILE A 8 -6.46 24.99 32.49
CA ILE A 8 -6.01 23.89 33.36
C ILE A 8 -6.55 22.55 32.83
N ALA A 9 -7.80 22.53 32.38
CA ALA A 9 -8.43 21.35 31.80
C ALA A 9 -7.73 20.91 30.50
N LEU A 10 -7.33 21.86 29.65
CA LEU A 10 -6.57 21.62 28.42
C LEU A 10 -5.15 21.12 28.72
N ASP A 11 -4.45 21.68 29.70
CA ASP A 11 -3.11 21.19 30.09
C ASP A 11 -3.18 19.74 30.64
N ILE A 12 -4.19 19.42 31.45
CA ILE A 12 -4.43 18.04 31.91
C ILE A 12 -4.68 17.12 30.71
N ALA A 13 -5.55 17.51 29.78
CA ALA A 13 -5.85 16.72 28.59
C ALA A 13 -4.61 16.50 27.70
N ALA A 14 -3.79 17.55 27.49
CA ALA A 14 -2.54 17.48 26.74
C ALA A 14 -1.53 16.54 27.40
N ARG A 15 -1.48 16.52 28.75
CA ARG A 15 -0.64 15.57 29.50
C ARG A 15 -1.14 14.13 29.39
N VAL A 16 -2.45 13.90 29.44
CA VAL A 16 -3.04 12.57 29.26
C VAL A 16 -2.71 12.01 27.87
N GLY A 17 -2.80 12.85 26.84
CA GLY A 17 -2.47 12.45 25.47
C GLY A 17 -0.97 12.40 25.14
N ARG A 18 -0.09 12.76 26.09
CA ARG A 18 1.35 12.91 25.82
C ARG A 18 2.00 11.61 25.40
N ASP A 19 1.61 10.50 26.01
CA ASP A 19 2.23 9.20 25.77
C ASP A 19 1.52 8.45 24.63
N SER A 20 0.20 8.59 24.53
CA SER A 20 -0.59 8.02 23.43
C SER A 20 -1.92 8.74 23.19
N VAL A 21 -2.29 8.92 21.92
CA VAL A 21 -3.63 9.38 21.52
C VAL A 21 -4.73 8.40 21.95
N ALA A 22 -4.39 7.13 22.19
CA ALA A 22 -5.35 6.15 22.68
C ALA A 22 -5.82 6.47 24.10
N ASP A 23 -5.01 7.17 24.90
CA ASP A 23 -5.34 7.51 26.28
C ASP A 23 -6.45 8.58 26.35
N LEU A 24 -6.64 9.34 25.25
CA LEU A 24 -7.76 10.27 25.10
C LEU A 24 -9.10 9.57 24.78
N THR A 25 -9.10 8.26 24.50
CA THR A 25 -10.32 7.50 24.13
C THR A 25 -11.36 7.53 25.24
N GLY A 26 -10.95 7.45 26.50
CA GLY A 26 -11.85 7.58 27.64
C GLY A 26 -12.51 8.96 27.70
N MET A 27 -11.77 10.02 27.36
CA MET A 27 -12.31 11.38 27.33
C MET A 27 -13.31 11.59 26.18
N LEU A 28 -13.07 10.94 25.04
CA LEU A 28 -13.96 10.98 23.87
C LEU A 28 -15.33 10.33 24.13
N SER A 29 -15.42 9.37 25.06
CA SER A 29 -16.63 8.59 25.36
C SER A 29 -17.41 9.07 26.59
N THR A 30 -16.84 9.97 27.40
CA THR A 30 -17.41 10.30 28.73
C THR A 30 -18.44 11.45 28.69
N SER A 31 -18.12 12.59 28.06
CA SER A 31 -19.04 13.74 27.99
C SER A 31 -18.71 14.69 26.84
N THR A 32 -19.65 15.57 26.50
CA THR A 32 -19.45 16.63 25.49
C THR A 32 -18.30 17.57 25.85
N TYR A 33 -18.12 17.89 27.13
CA TYR A 33 -17.02 18.71 27.62
C TYR A 33 -15.66 18.03 27.47
N TYR A 34 -15.54 16.77 27.88
CA TYR A 34 -14.28 16.02 27.72
C TYR A 34 -13.94 15.71 26.26
N ARG A 35 -14.97 15.52 25.43
CA ARG A 35 -14.81 15.41 23.98
C ARG A 35 -14.32 16.72 23.35
N PHE A 36 -14.79 17.87 23.83
CA PHE A 36 -14.29 19.17 23.39
C PHE A 36 -12.80 19.33 23.73
N LEU A 37 -12.41 19.00 24.97
CA LEU A 37 -11.01 19.08 25.41
C LEU A 37 -10.09 18.15 24.60
N SER A 38 -10.50 16.89 24.36
CA SER A 38 -9.64 15.89 23.70
C SER A 38 -9.40 16.14 22.21
N VAL A 39 -10.24 16.95 21.56
CA VAL A 39 -10.06 17.36 20.15
C VAL A 39 -9.62 18.81 19.99
N HIS A 40 -9.34 19.50 21.11
CA HIS A 40 -8.93 20.89 21.09
C HIS A 40 -7.55 21.03 20.42
N PRO A 41 -7.32 22.05 19.56
CA PRO A 41 -6.05 22.23 18.85
C PRO A 41 -4.81 22.18 19.76
N ASP A 42 -4.87 22.83 20.92
CA ASP A 42 -3.75 22.85 21.88
C ASP A 42 -3.43 21.46 22.48
N VAL A 43 -4.40 20.54 22.48
CA VAL A 43 -4.21 19.16 22.95
C VAL A 43 -3.70 18.29 21.81
N VAL A 44 -4.38 18.29 20.67
CA VAL A 44 -4.04 17.43 19.53
C VAL A 44 -2.74 17.84 18.81
N LYS A 45 -2.28 19.08 18.98
CA LYS A 45 -0.95 19.51 18.50
C LYS A 45 0.19 18.78 19.20
N HIS A 46 0.00 18.40 20.46
CA HIS A 46 1.06 17.82 21.31
C HIS A 46 0.85 16.34 21.65
N VAL A 47 -0.28 15.75 21.24
CA VAL A 47 -0.57 14.34 21.46
C VAL A 47 0.43 13.42 20.74
N SER A 48 0.81 12.33 21.40
CA SER A 48 1.62 11.29 20.79
C SER A 48 0.78 10.44 19.82
N LEU A 49 1.23 10.40 18.57
CA LEU A 49 0.66 9.53 17.53
C LEU A 49 1.39 8.19 17.43
N GLN A 50 2.07 7.75 18.49
CA GLN A 50 2.80 6.48 18.51
C GLN A 50 1.97 5.28 18.01
N PRO A 51 0.68 5.10 18.37
CA PRO A 51 -0.13 3.99 17.83
C PRO A 51 -0.41 4.07 16.33
N LEU A 52 -0.29 5.26 15.73
CA LEU A 52 -0.41 5.46 14.28
C LEU A 52 0.95 5.31 13.60
N LEU A 53 2.06 5.61 14.28
CA LEU A 53 3.40 5.31 13.78
C LEU A 53 3.64 3.79 13.75
N GLU A 54 3.19 3.05 14.77
CA GLU A 54 3.29 1.58 14.81
C GLU A 54 2.47 0.90 13.70
N ASN A 55 1.36 1.53 13.29
CA ASN A 55 0.51 1.08 12.21
C ASN A 55 0.06 2.25 11.31
N ALA A 56 0.94 2.63 10.39
CA ALA A 56 0.76 3.79 9.50
C ALA A 56 -0.46 3.65 8.58
N ALA A 57 -0.96 2.44 8.31
CA ALA A 57 -2.20 2.24 7.56
C ALA A 57 -3.40 2.98 8.18
N ARG A 58 -3.34 3.30 9.48
CA ARG A 58 -4.39 4.03 10.20
C ARG A 58 -4.51 5.50 9.79
N CYS A 59 -3.56 6.08 9.08
CA CYS A 59 -3.68 7.42 8.52
C CYS A 59 -4.48 7.47 7.21
N ASN A 60 -4.73 6.31 6.58
CA ASN A 60 -5.50 6.24 5.33
C ASN A 60 -6.92 6.78 5.49
N VAL A 61 -7.48 7.32 4.40
CA VAL A 61 -8.79 8.00 4.38
C VAL A 61 -9.92 7.10 4.92
N ILE A 62 -9.85 5.79 4.68
CA ILE A 62 -10.85 4.80 5.09
C ILE A 62 -10.71 4.32 6.54
N SER A 63 -9.67 4.75 7.26
CA SER A 63 -9.41 4.31 8.63
C SER A 63 -10.38 4.94 9.62
N THR A 64 -10.81 4.18 10.63
CA THR A 64 -11.59 4.71 11.76
C THR A 64 -10.82 5.74 12.59
N ALA A 65 -9.48 5.74 12.50
CA ALA A 65 -8.62 6.74 13.13
C ALA A 65 -8.48 8.04 12.31
N ARG A 66 -8.99 8.09 11.07
CA ARG A 66 -8.86 9.27 10.20
C ARG A 66 -9.42 10.57 10.80
N PRO A 67 -10.58 10.58 11.50
CA PRO A 67 -11.11 11.83 12.04
C PRO A 67 -10.20 12.48 13.08
N ILE A 68 -9.65 11.68 14.03
CA ILE A 68 -8.73 12.22 15.04
C ILE A 68 -7.38 12.57 14.42
N PHE A 69 -6.89 11.76 13.48
CA PHE A 69 -5.68 12.07 12.71
C PHE A 69 -5.81 13.40 11.97
N PHE A 70 -6.93 13.65 11.30
CA PHE A 70 -7.19 14.88 10.56
C PHE A 70 -7.22 16.09 11.49
N ARG A 71 -7.75 15.97 12.72
CA ARG A 71 -7.66 17.03 13.73
C ARG A 71 -6.22 17.32 14.15
N CYS A 72 -5.40 16.28 14.34
CA CYS A 72 -3.98 16.45 14.64
C CYS A 72 -3.25 17.14 13.48
N LEU A 73 -3.58 16.79 12.23
CA LEU A 73 -3.04 17.42 11.03
C LEU A 73 -3.41 18.91 10.96
N GLN A 74 -4.68 19.25 11.16
CA GLN A 74 -5.15 20.65 11.19
C GLN A 74 -4.47 21.47 12.29
N ALA A 75 -4.13 20.83 13.42
CA ALA A 75 -3.41 21.46 14.52
C ALA A 75 -1.88 21.52 14.31
N SER A 76 -1.39 21.14 13.12
CA SER A 76 0.03 21.09 12.77
C SER A 76 0.86 20.18 13.67
N ASN A 77 0.31 19.03 14.06
CA ASN A 77 1.06 18.00 14.77
C ASN A 77 2.18 17.44 13.85
N PRO A 78 3.46 17.44 14.27
CA PRO A 78 4.58 17.02 13.42
C PRO A 78 4.47 15.59 12.90
N SER A 79 4.03 14.65 13.74
CA SER A 79 3.85 13.24 13.36
C SER A 79 2.69 13.08 12.38
N ALA A 80 1.63 13.90 12.50
CA ALA A 80 0.52 13.89 11.56
C ALA A 80 0.93 14.43 10.18
N ILE A 81 1.66 15.55 10.15
CA ILE A 81 2.19 16.13 8.91
C ILE A 81 3.13 15.13 8.22
N TYR A 82 4.03 14.51 8.99
CA TYR A 82 4.90 13.45 8.50
C TYR A 82 4.11 12.30 7.85
N LEU A 83 3.18 11.68 8.58
CA LEU A 83 2.40 10.56 8.07
C LEU A 83 1.53 10.94 6.86
N GLU A 84 0.94 12.14 6.84
CA GLU A 84 0.14 12.61 5.71
C GLU A 84 1.01 12.87 4.47
N SER A 85 2.21 13.44 4.65
CA SER A 85 3.14 13.66 3.54
C SER A 85 3.54 12.34 2.88
N LEU A 86 3.80 11.32 3.69
CA LEU A 86 4.14 9.97 3.24
C LEU A 86 2.93 9.31 2.58
N ARG A 87 1.74 9.51 3.13
CA ARG A 87 0.48 9.03 2.55
C ARG A 87 0.23 9.60 1.17
N LEU A 88 0.34 10.92 0.99
CA LEU A 88 0.16 11.57 -0.32
C LEU A 88 1.14 11.01 -1.36
N ALA A 89 2.41 10.88 -1.00
CA ALA A 89 3.43 10.33 -1.88
C ALA A 89 3.18 8.85 -2.23
N ALA A 90 2.99 7.99 -1.22
CA ALA A 90 2.89 6.55 -1.41
C ALA A 90 1.55 6.11 -2.02
N SER A 91 0.45 6.76 -1.63
CA SER A 91 -0.90 6.33 -1.99
C SER A 91 -1.51 7.07 -3.18
N GLU A 92 -1.13 8.33 -3.41
CA GLU A 92 -1.69 9.19 -4.47
C GLU A 92 -0.63 9.63 -5.50
N GLY A 93 0.65 9.31 -5.31
CA GLY A 93 1.73 9.78 -6.18
C GLY A 93 2.02 11.28 -6.07
N ARG A 94 1.42 11.98 -5.11
CA ARG A 94 1.53 13.44 -4.92
C ARG A 94 2.76 13.79 -4.08
N VAL A 95 3.93 13.42 -4.59
CA VAL A 95 5.23 13.57 -3.90
C VAL A 95 5.58 15.04 -3.67
N GLU A 96 5.27 15.92 -4.62
CA GLU A 96 5.53 17.37 -4.52
C GLU A 96 4.81 18.00 -3.32
N GLU A 97 3.54 17.66 -3.12
CA GLU A 97 2.76 18.16 -1.98
C GLU A 97 3.30 17.64 -0.65
N GLY A 98 3.60 16.34 -0.59
CA GLY A 98 4.24 15.76 0.59
C GLY A 98 5.58 16.44 0.90
N PHE A 99 6.37 16.74 -0.13
CA PHE A 99 7.63 17.47 0.00
C PHE A 99 7.44 18.89 0.55
N HIS A 100 6.47 19.64 0.03
CA HIS A 100 6.16 20.98 0.54
C HIS A 100 5.69 20.97 1.99
N MET A 101 4.87 19.99 2.38
CA MET A 101 4.44 19.81 3.77
C MET A 101 5.63 19.59 4.71
N LEU A 102 6.57 18.73 4.33
CA LEU A 102 7.76 18.46 5.15
C LEU A 102 8.72 19.65 5.21
N ARG A 103 8.86 20.41 4.11
CA ARG A 103 9.65 21.66 4.11
C ARG A 103 9.05 22.71 5.03
N PHE A 104 7.74 22.87 5.02
CA PHE A 104 7.05 23.78 5.93
C PHE A 104 7.25 23.34 7.39
N LEU A 105 7.07 22.06 7.68
CA LEU A 105 7.32 21.50 9.01
C LEU A 105 8.77 21.70 9.48
N GLN A 106 9.75 21.50 8.60
CA GLN A 106 11.17 21.74 8.90
C GLN A 106 11.45 23.20 9.25
N ALA A 107 10.79 24.14 8.56
CA ALA A 107 10.93 25.57 8.81
C ALA A 107 10.30 26.01 10.14
N GLU A 108 9.14 25.47 10.50
CA GLU A 108 8.46 25.77 11.77
C GLU A 108 9.15 25.13 12.98
N HIS A 109 9.72 23.93 12.80
CA HIS A 109 10.24 23.12 13.90
C HIS A 109 11.66 22.59 13.66
N PRO A 110 12.67 23.46 13.46
CA PRO A 110 14.02 23.04 13.07
C PRO A 110 14.72 22.17 14.13
N MET A 111 14.46 22.43 15.42
CA MET A 111 15.11 21.73 16.54
C MET A 111 14.37 20.46 17.00
N SER A 112 13.13 20.27 16.54
CA SER A 112 12.27 19.14 16.93
C SER A 112 11.73 18.40 15.71
N PHE A 113 12.46 18.47 14.60
CA PHE A 113 12.06 17.84 13.36
C PHE A 113 12.20 16.31 13.47
N PRO A 114 11.14 15.52 13.20
CA PRO A 114 11.20 14.08 13.38
C PRO A 114 12.29 13.44 12.49
N PRO A 115 13.14 12.51 13.00
CA PRO A 115 14.14 11.83 12.19
C PRO A 115 13.55 11.13 10.96
N ALA A 116 12.38 10.51 11.13
CA ALA A 116 11.65 9.86 10.04
C ALA A 116 11.21 10.87 8.96
N ALA A 117 10.81 12.09 9.34
CA ALA A 117 10.47 13.15 8.41
C ALA A 117 11.70 13.68 7.65
N MET A 118 12.87 13.73 8.30
CA MET A 118 14.13 14.11 7.66
C MET A 118 14.59 13.09 6.62
N PHE A 119 14.51 11.81 6.95
CA PHE A 119 14.77 10.75 5.97
C PHE A 119 13.77 10.80 4.81
N THR A 120 12.47 10.94 5.07
CA THR A 120 11.45 11.08 4.01
C THR A 120 11.67 12.31 3.14
N LEU A 121 12.09 13.44 3.70
CA LEU A 121 12.43 14.64 2.92
C LEU A 121 13.55 14.34 1.92
N SER A 122 14.60 13.63 2.35
CA SER A 122 15.70 13.22 1.47
C SER A 122 15.24 12.26 0.36
N LEU A 123 14.36 11.31 0.69
CA LEU A 123 13.76 10.40 -0.30
C LEU A 123 12.94 11.18 -1.34
N PHE A 124 12.13 12.15 -0.92
CA PHE A 124 11.33 12.96 -1.84
C PHE A 124 12.22 13.80 -2.78
N GLN A 125 13.33 14.34 -2.30
CA GLN A 125 14.28 15.05 -3.17
C GLN A 125 14.82 14.13 -4.27
N ILE A 126 15.21 12.91 -3.92
CA ILE A 126 15.70 11.91 -4.89
C ILE A 126 14.60 11.56 -5.89
N VAL A 127 13.37 11.30 -5.43
CA VAL A 127 12.23 10.95 -6.29
C VAL A 127 11.86 12.09 -7.25
N LEU A 128 11.98 13.35 -6.80
CA LEU A 128 11.73 14.54 -7.61
C LEU A 128 12.91 14.92 -8.54
N GLY A 129 13.98 14.12 -8.58
CA GLY A 129 15.14 14.37 -9.44
C GLY A 129 16.13 15.42 -8.89
N LEU A 130 15.96 15.85 -7.64
CA LEU A 130 16.88 16.77 -6.93
C LEU A 130 18.01 15.98 -6.25
N TYR A 131 18.82 15.27 -7.04
CA TYR A 131 19.76 14.26 -6.52
C TYR A 131 20.83 14.84 -5.60
N GLU A 132 21.48 15.95 -5.96
CA GLU A 132 22.52 16.60 -5.14
C GLU A 132 21.97 17.01 -3.77
N ASP A 133 20.79 17.63 -3.76
CA ASP A 133 20.10 18.02 -2.53
C ASP A 133 19.67 16.81 -1.70
N GLY A 134 19.22 15.74 -2.36
CA GLY A 134 18.80 14.49 -1.71
C GLY A 134 19.97 13.75 -1.05
N ILE A 135 21.13 13.70 -1.72
CA ILE A 135 22.37 13.12 -1.17
C ILE A 135 22.84 13.96 0.02
N SER A 136 22.89 15.28 -0.14
CA SER A 136 23.27 16.21 0.94
C SER A 136 22.36 16.09 2.17
N SER A 137 21.04 16.02 1.96
CA SER A 137 20.07 15.78 3.05
C SER A 137 20.25 14.41 3.70
N SER A 138 20.57 13.37 2.93
CA SER A 138 20.83 12.02 3.47
C SER A 138 22.06 12.01 4.38
N HIS A 139 23.13 12.72 4.01
CA HIS A 139 24.32 12.87 4.86
C HIS A 139 23.98 13.60 6.16
N ARG A 140 23.27 14.73 6.08
CA ARG A 140 22.83 15.49 7.26
C ARG A 140 21.92 14.66 8.17
N PHE A 141 21.09 13.79 7.61
CA PHE A 141 20.25 12.87 8.37
C PHE A 141 21.09 11.86 9.17
N VAL A 142 22.12 11.26 8.56
CA VAL A 142 23.02 10.34 9.28
C VAL A 142 23.74 11.07 10.42
N ASP A 143 24.22 12.29 10.17
CA ASP A 143 24.85 13.14 11.20
C ASP A 143 23.87 13.48 12.33
N PHE A 144 22.61 13.78 11.99
CA PHE A 144 21.55 14.11 12.94
C PHE A 144 21.19 12.93 13.85
N VAL A 145 21.13 11.72 13.29
CA VAL A 145 20.81 10.49 14.04
C VAL A 145 22.05 9.93 14.76
N GLY A 146 23.26 10.35 14.36
CA GLY A 146 24.51 10.11 15.06
C GLY A 146 25.20 8.78 14.75
N SER A 147 24.56 7.87 14.01
CA SER A 147 25.20 6.64 13.51
C SER A 147 24.44 6.00 12.35
N TYR A 148 25.14 5.23 11.53
CA TYR A 148 24.52 4.44 10.46
C TYR A 148 23.55 3.38 10.97
N ALA A 149 23.83 2.74 12.11
CA ALA A 149 22.93 1.74 12.70
C ALA A 149 21.59 2.36 13.13
N ALA A 150 21.62 3.55 13.75
CA ALA A 150 20.40 4.24 14.12
C ALA A 150 19.68 4.83 12.89
N ALA A 151 20.43 5.28 11.88
CA ALA A 151 19.86 5.71 10.59
C ALA A 151 19.11 4.55 9.89
N ASP A 152 19.67 3.34 9.90
CA ASP A 152 19.05 2.13 9.32
C ASP A 152 17.73 1.76 10.03
N ILE A 153 17.67 1.87 11.36
CA ILE A 153 16.44 1.65 12.13
C ILE A 153 15.34 2.63 11.70
N VAL A 154 15.69 3.92 11.58
CA VAL A 154 14.73 4.95 11.15
C VAL A 154 14.30 4.72 9.72
N ALA A 155 15.24 4.45 8.80
CA ALA A 155 14.95 4.16 7.40
C ALA A 155 14.02 2.94 7.27
N THR A 156 14.32 1.86 7.98
CA THR A 156 13.48 0.66 8.04
C THR A 156 12.07 0.96 8.54
N SER A 157 11.92 1.83 9.54
CA SER A 157 10.61 2.28 10.01
C SER A 157 9.86 3.06 8.93
N VAL A 158 10.54 3.96 8.21
CA VAL A 158 9.94 4.73 7.11
C VAL A 158 9.50 3.81 5.98
N TYR A 159 10.32 2.84 5.57
CA TYR A 159 9.93 1.82 4.59
C TYR A 159 8.73 1.00 5.06
N ARG A 160 8.71 0.60 6.33
CA ARG A 160 7.54 -0.08 6.92
C ARG A 160 6.30 0.80 6.83
N HIS A 161 6.40 2.10 7.14
CA HIS A 161 5.27 3.02 7.03
C HIS A 161 4.80 3.13 5.57
N ILE A 162 5.71 3.24 4.60
CA ILE A 162 5.38 3.24 3.16
C ILE A 162 4.62 1.97 2.79
N LEU A 163 5.08 0.79 3.22
CA LEU A 163 4.43 -0.49 2.94
C LEU A 163 3.06 -0.62 3.61
N GLN A 164 2.92 -0.15 4.86
CA GLN A 164 1.66 -0.18 5.61
C GLN A 164 0.62 0.79 5.05
N ILE A 165 1.05 2.00 4.70
CA ILE A 165 0.22 2.97 3.97
C ILE A 165 -0.17 2.35 2.63
N GLY A 166 0.81 1.72 1.98
CA GLY A 166 0.74 1.11 0.67
C GLY A 166 0.49 2.14 -0.43
N ARG A 167 0.50 1.68 -1.69
CA ARG A 167 -0.46 2.29 -2.61
C ARG A 167 -1.80 2.19 -1.91
N LEU A 168 -2.58 3.27 -1.92
CA LEU A 168 -4.00 3.06 -1.78
C LEU A 168 -4.28 1.98 -2.83
N LYS A 169 -4.81 0.82 -2.42
CA LYS A 169 -5.71 0.09 -3.31
C LYS A 169 -6.95 0.99 -3.48
N ILE A 170 -6.73 2.19 -4.05
CA ILE A 170 -7.61 2.79 -5.01
C ILE A 170 -7.68 1.70 -6.08
N ARG A 171 -8.57 0.73 -5.87
CA ARG A 171 -9.20 0.08 -6.99
C ARG A 171 -9.66 1.25 -7.87
N SER A 172 -9.10 1.38 -9.07
CA SER A 172 -9.74 2.07 -10.19
C SER A 172 -10.30 3.49 -9.99
N ASN A 173 -9.73 4.34 -9.14
CA ASN A 173 -10.37 5.62 -8.78
C ASN A 173 -9.68 6.90 -9.26
N SER A 174 -8.67 6.85 -10.13
CA SER A 174 -8.29 8.06 -10.87
C SER A 174 -9.33 8.43 -11.94
N ASP A 175 -10.05 7.44 -12.50
CA ASP A 175 -11.07 7.68 -13.54
C ASP A 175 -12.53 7.64 -13.05
N THR A 176 -12.83 7.08 -11.87
CA THR A 176 -14.20 7.05 -11.32
C THR A 176 -14.61 8.32 -10.56
N TRP A 177 -13.76 9.34 -10.45
CA TRP A 177 -14.11 10.62 -9.80
C TRP A 177 -14.53 11.72 -10.81
N ARG A 178 -14.67 11.38 -12.10
CA ARG A 178 -15.33 12.23 -13.10
C ARG A 178 -16.84 11.98 -13.15
N PHE A 179 -17.52 12.13 -12.02
CA PHE A 179 -18.98 12.21 -12.02
C PHE A 179 -19.40 13.64 -11.73
N ASP A 180 -20.08 14.26 -12.70
CA ASP A 180 -20.73 15.56 -12.57
C ASP A 180 -21.83 15.58 -11.47
N ALA A 181 -22.12 14.42 -10.86
CA ALA A 181 -23.02 14.28 -9.72
C ALA A 181 -22.52 13.20 -8.74
N ILE A 182 -22.34 13.57 -7.47
CA ILE A 182 -22.11 12.64 -6.36
C ILE A 182 -23.38 11.77 -6.19
N PRO A 183 -23.29 10.43 -6.18
CA PRO A 183 -24.44 9.58 -5.89
C PRO A 183 -25.08 9.93 -4.54
N ALA A 184 -26.40 10.14 -4.53
CA ALA A 184 -27.15 10.57 -3.36
C ALA A 184 -26.94 9.65 -2.13
N CYS A 185 -26.65 8.36 -2.35
CA CYS A 185 -26.41 7.40 -1.28
C CYS A 185 -25.15 7.72 -0.43
N ILE A 186 -24.16 8.44 -0.95
CA ILE A 186 -22.97 8.84 -0.21
C ILE A 186 -23.32 9.93 0.81
N ALA A 187 -24.28 10.81 0.50
CA ALA A 187 -24.74 11.87 1.40
C ALA A 187 -25.41 11.31 2.67
N ASP A 188 -25.98 10.10 2.58
CA ASP A 188 -26.65 9.41 3.69
C ASP A 188 -25.71 8.50 4.52
N GLY A 189 -24.39 8.66 4.36
CA GLY A 189 -23.40 7.91 5.14
C GLY A 189 -23.11 6.49 4.62
N CYS A 190 -23.42 6.21 3.36
CA CYS A 190 -23.06 4.95 2.72
C CYS A 190 -21.56 4.93 2.35
N ALA A 191 -20.79 4.07 3.02
CA ALA A 191 -19.37 3.88 2.75
C ALA A 191 -19.10 2.55 2.02
N ILE A 192 -17.95 2.44 1.34
CA ILE A 192 -17.52 1.25 0.59
C ILE A 192 -17.52 -0.04 1.45
N ASN A 193 -17.31 0.09 2.76
CA ASN A 193 -17.34 -1.02 3.71
C ASN A 193 -18.77 -1.56 3.99
N ASN A 194 -19.82 -0.82 3.64
CA ASN A 194 -21.21 -1.17 3.99
C ASN A 194 -21.95 -1.96 2.89
N ARG A 195 -21.23 -2.66 1.99
CA ARG A 195 -21.82 -3.47 0.90
C ARG A 195 -22.88 -2.72 0.09
N CYS A 196 -22.60 -1.44 -0.22
CA CYS A 196 -23.47 -0.65 -1.06
C CYS A 196 -23.61 -1.32 -2.44
N PRO A 197 -24.84 -1.60 -2.92
CA PRO A 197 -25.04 -2.23 -4.23
C PRO A 197 -24.42 -1.44 -5.39
N PHE A 198 -24.41 -0.10 -5.28
CA PHE A 198 -23.77 0.78 -6.25
C PHE A 198 -22.25 0.57 -6.30
N TRP A 199 -21.56 0.66 -5.15
CA TRP A 199 -20.11 0.43 -5.09
C TRP A 199 -19.73 -1.00 -5.45
N GLN A 200 -20.57 -1.97 -5.11
CA GLN A 200 -20.39 -3.35 -5.53
C GLN A 200 -20.50 -3.49 -7.05
N ALA A 201 -21.46 -2.82 -7.69
CA ALA A 201 -21.59 -2.79 -9.14
C ALA A 201 -20.37 -2.11 -9.80
N THR A 202 -19.92 -0.96 -9.27
CA THR A 202 -18.74 -0.26 -9.78
C THR A 202 -17.46 -1.09 -9.63
N ALA A 203 -17.22 -1.67 -8.45
CA ALA A 203 -16.04 -2.49 -8.18
C ALA A 203 -16.00 -3.81 -8.98
N LEU A 204 -17.13 -4.18 -9.59
CA LEU A 204 -17.30 -5.37 -10.41
C LEU A 204 -17.63 -5.03 -11.87
N SER A 205 -17.42 -3.77 -12.27
CA SER A 205 -17.57 -3.32 -13.65
C SER A 205 -16.41 -3.83 -14.52
N PRO A 206 -16.63 -4.04 -15.83
CA PRO A 206 -15.60 -4.50 -16.76
C PRO A 206 -14.32 -3.66 -16.74
N GLU A 207 -14.47 -2.34 -16.67
CA GLU A 207 -13.36 -1.38 -16.68
C GLU A 207 -12.46 -1.55 -15.45
N VAL A 208 -13.07 -1.83 -14.29
CA VAL A 208 -12.33 -2.08 -13.06
C VAL A 208 -11.70 -3.47 -13.07
N LEU A 209 -12.45 -4.49 -13.49
CA LEU A 209 -12.00 -5.88 -13.46
C LEU A 209 -10.86 -6.18 -14.45
N SER A 210 -10.75 -5.40 -15.53
CA SER A 210 -9.69 -5.53 -16.53
C SER A 210 -8.33 -4.97 -16.09
N ASP A 211 -8.31 -4.05 -15.12
CA ASP A 211 -7.09 -3.32 -14.70
C ASP A 211 -6.81 -3.36 -13.18
N VAL A 212 -7.66 -4.04 -12.40
CA VAL A 212 -7.52 -4.12 -10.95
C VAL A 212 -6.25 -4.86 -10.53
N ASP A 213 -5.41 -4.23 -9.71
CA ASP A 213 -4.25 -4.88 -9.11
C ASP A 213 -4.64 -6.14 -8.30
N ILE A 214 -4.18 -7.28 -8.81
CA ILE A 214 -4.37 -8.62 -8.25
C ILE A 214 -3.03 -9.32 -7.98
N ASP A 215 -1.96 -8.57 -7.72
CA ASP A 215 -0.63 -9.11 -7.42
C ASP A 215 -0.61 -10.03 -6.19
N GLU A 216 -1.60 -9.91 -5.30
CA GLU A 216 -1.79 -10.85 -4.19
C GLU A 216 -1.92 -12.30 -4.69
N TYR A 217 -2.49 -12.54 -5.88
CA TYR A 217 -2.56 -13.88 -6.46
C TYR A 217 -1.22 -14.36 -7.03
N VAL A 218 -0.31 -13.43 -7.33
CA VAL A 218 1.08 -13.73 -7.72
C VAL A 218 1.87 -14.14 -6.47
N PHE A 219 1.79 -13.36 -5.39
CA PHE A 219 2.55 -13.66 -4.17
C PHE A 219 1.93 -14.76 -3.31
N ASN A 220 0.63 -15.00 -3.43
CA ASN A 220 -0.11 -16.08 -2.76
C ASN A 220 -0.91 -16.89 -3.78
N SER A 221 -0.19 -17.73 -4.55
CA SER A 221 -0.78 -18.50 -5.65
C SER A 221 -1.89 -19.48 -5.24
N ARG A 222 -1.97 -19.86 -3.96
CA ARG A 222 -3.05 -20.70 -3.41
C ARG A 222 -4.42 -20.04 -3.53
N LEU A 223 -4.49 -18.71 -3.62
CA LEU A 223 -5.75 -17.99 -3.79
C LEU A 223 -6.45 -18.32 -5.11
N ALA A 224 -5.71 -18.81 -6.11
CA ALA A 224 -6.25 -19.22 -7.40
C ALA A 224 -6.85 -20.65 -7.40
N ASN A 225 -6.51 -21.47 -6.40
CA ASN A 225 -6.88 -22.89 -6.37
C ASN A 225 -8.39 -23.13 -6.33
N GLU A 226 -8.79 -24.30 -6.80
CA GLU A 226 -10.16 -24.79 -6.62
C GLU A 226 -10.48 -24.85 -5.10
N GLY A 227 -11.64 -24.30 -4.72
CA GLY A 227 -12.06 -24.18 -3.32
C GLY A 227 -11.63 -22.91 -2.59
N SER A 228 -10.75 -22.09 -3.17
CA SER A 228 -10.43 -20.76 -2.60
C SER A 228 -11.66 -19.84 -2.66
N PRO A 229 -12.01 -19.13 -1.57
CA PRO A 229 -13.10 -18.15 -1.59
C PRO A 229 -12.80 -16.94 -2.46
N PHE A 230 -11.52 -16.73 -2.81
CA PHE A 230 -11.06 -15.62 -3.67
C PHE A 230 -11.08 -15.98 -5.15
N ARG A 231 -11.20 -17.26 -5.51
CA ARG A 231 -11.20 -17.72 -6.90
C ARG A 231 -12.29 -17.08 -7.78
N PRO A 232 -13.55 -16.90 -7.32
CA PRO A 232 -14.58 -16.30 -8.15
C PRO A 232 -14.23 -14.89 -8.64
N PHE A 233 -13.54 -14.09 -7.82
CA PHE A 233 -13.10 -12.75 -8.22
C PHE A 233 -12.02 -12.80 -9.32
N LEU A 234 -11.04 -13.70 -9.17
CA LEU A 234 -10.01 -13.93 -10.19
C LEU A 234 -10.62 -14.32 -11.54
N LEU A 235 -11.62 -15.21 -11.54
CA LEU A 235 -12.29 -15.66 -12.75
C LEU A 235 -13.07 -14.53 -13.44
N ARG A 236 -13.61 -13.58 -12.68
CA ARG A 236 -14.25 -12.39 -13.25
C ARG A 236 -13.22 -11.47 -13.90
N CYS A 237 -12.08 -11.22 -13.25
CA CYS A 237 -10.99 -10.46 -13.86
C CYS A 237 -10.49 -11.12 -15.16
N LEU A 238 -10.40 -12.46 -15.16
CA LEU A 238 -10.03 -13.23 -16.35
C LEU A 238 -11.05 -13.08 -17.49
N GLN A 239 -12.35 -13.10 -17.19
CA GLN A 239 -13.41 -12.89 -18.19
C GLN A 239 -13.32 -11.53 -18.87
N GLU A 240 -12.89 -10.51 -18.12
CA GLU A 240 -12.68 -9.15 -18.63
C GLU A 240 -11.28 -8.92 -19.23
N GLY A 241 -10.50 -10.00 -19.44
CA GLY A 241 -9.23 -9.92 -20.17
C GLY A 241 -8.01 -9.51 -19.35
N HIS A 242 -8.09 -9.51 -18.02
CA HIS A 242 -6.99 -9.08 -17.16
C HIS A 242 -5.73 -9.95 -17.32
N HIS A 243 -4.59 -9.35 -17.68
CA HIS A 243 -3.35 -10.07 -17.98
C HIS A 243 -2.76 -10.85 -16.78
N THR A 244 -2.73 -10.26 -15.58
CA THR A 244 -2.30 -11.00 -14.38
C THR A 244 -3.23 -12.18 -14.05
N ALA A 245 -4.54 -12.07 -14.31
CA ALA A 245 -5.47 -13.17 -14.10
C ALA A 245 -5.24 -14.29 -15.12
N GLN A 246 -4.95 -13.94 -16.38
CA GLN A 246 -4.53 -14.89 -17.42
C GLN A 246 -3.26 -15.63 -17.02
N TYR A 247 -2.25 -14.90 -16.53
CA TYR A 247 -1.01 -15.50 -16.03
C TYR A 247 -1.29 -16.51 -14.90
N VAL A 248 -1.96 -16.07 -13.84
CA VAL A 248 -2.20 -16.87 -12.64
C VAL A 248 -3.05 -18.11 -12.95
N GLU A 249 -4.15 -17.97 -13.70
CA GLU A 249 -5.00 -19.11 -14.05
C GLU A 249 -4.32 -20.04 -15.06
N GLY A 250 -3.56 -19.50 -16.02
CA GLY A 250 -2.78 -20.29 -16.97
C GLY A 250 -1.75 -21.16 -16.25
N LEU A 251 -1.00 -20.56 -15.32
CA LEU A 251 -0.04 -21.26 -14.48
C LEU A 251 -0.72 -22.34 -13.63
N ARG A 252 -1.82 -22.01 -12.95
CA ARG A 252 -2.58 -22.97 -12.13
C ARG A 252 -3.04 -24.17 -12.96
N ARG A 253 -3.61 -23.95 -14.14
CA ARG A 253 -4.06 -25.04 -15.02
C ARG A 253 -2.90 -25.94 -15.43
N LEU A 254 -1.74 -25.36 -15.79
CA LEU A 254 -0.57 -26.15 -16.16
C LEU A 254 0.00 -26.98 -14.99
N VAL A 255 -0.21 -26.54 -13.75
CA VAL A 255 0.25 -27.24 -12.55
C VAL A 255 -0.74 -28.31 -12.09
N GLN A 256 -2.04 -28.05 -12.17
CA GLN A 256 -3.08 -28.89 -11.58
C GLN A 256 -3.84 -29.75 -12.57
N GLU A 257 -3.78 -29.42 -13.85
CA GLU A 257 -4.53 -30.09 -14.91
C GLU A 257 -3.57 -30.60 -15.98
N PRO A 258 -3.99 -31.57 -16.80
CA PRO A 258 -3.20 -31.96 -17.97
C PRO A 258 -2.89 -30.72 -18.82
N PRO A 259 -1.64 -30.55 -19.30
CA PRO A 259 -1.26 -29.38 -20.08
C PRO A 259 -2.11 -29.32 -21.36
N THR A 260 -2.66 -28.15 -21.63
CA THR A 260 -3.45 -27.88 -22.85
C THR A 260 -2.91 -26.65 -23.57
N GLN A 261 -3.14 -26.60 -24.88
CA GLN A 261 -2.79 -25.43 -25.68
C GLN A 261 -3.44 -24.15 -25.11
N ALA A 262 -4.69 -24.23 -24.66
CA ALA A 262 -5.39 -23.10 -24.06
C ALA A 262 -4.66 -22.54 -22.82
N SER A 263 -4.10 -23.40 -21.95
CA SER A 263 -3.35 -22.92 -20.78
C SER A 263 -2.00 -22.28 -21.17
N LEU A 264 -1.35 -22.78 -22.23
CA LEU A 264 -0.16 -22.17 -22.80
C LEU A 264 -0.47 -20.82 -23.47
N ASP A 265 -1.58 -20.72 -24.19
CA ASP A 265 -2.03 -19.49 -24.84
C ASP A 265 -2.30 -18.38 -23.82
N MET A 266 -2.80 -18.73 -22.63
CA MET A 266 -2.97 -17.77 -21.53
C MET A 266 -1.64 -17.19 -21.06
N LEU A 267 -0.60 -18.02 -20.90
CA LEU A 267 0.74 -17.54 -20.54
C LEU A 267 1.37 -16.72 -21.68
N SER A 268 1.19 -17.15 -22.93
CA SER A 268 1.65 -16.44 -24.13
C SER A 268 1.03 -15.04 -24.22
N THR A 269 -0.28 -14.93 -23.99
CA THR A 269 -1.02 -13.66 -24.03
C THR A 269 -0.59 -12.71 -22.90
N ALA A 270 -0.28 -13.24 -21.71
CA ALA A 270 0.20 -12.44 -20.59
C ALA A 270 1.70 -12.10 -20.67
N GLY A 271 2.50 -12.85 -21.45
CA GLY A 271 3.96 -12.71 -21.54
C GLY A 271 4.50 -11.34 -21.98
N PRO A 272 3.82 -10.56 -22.83
CA PRO A 272 4.20 -9.17 -23.11
C PRO A 272 4.08 -8.24 -21.90
N HIS A 273 3.20 -8.56 -20.95
CA HIS A 273 2.84 -7.71 -19.81
C HIS A 273 3.44 -8.18 -18.48
N SER A 274 3.94 -9.41 -18.40
CA SER A 274 4.48 -10.00 -17.17
C SER A 274 5.73 -10.84 -17.45
N MET A 275 6.85 -10.51 -16.80
CA MET A 275 8.08 -11.31 -16.90
C MET A 275 7.92 -12.69 -16.27
N TYR A 276 7.08 -12.82 -15.23
CA TYR A 276 6.72 -14.11 -14.64
C TYR A 276 5.99 -14.99 -15.67
N ALA A 277 5.03 -14.42 -16.41
CA ALA A 277 4.31 -15.12 -17.46
C ALA A 277 5.23 -15.54 -18.60
N ARG A 278 6.14 -14.65 -19.02
CA ARG A 278 7.12 -14.94 -20.08
C ARG A 278 8.06 -16.07 -19.70
N PHE A 279 8.61 -16.03 -18.49
CA PHE A 279 9.47 -17.09 -17.96
C PHE A 279 8.71 -18.41 -17.86
N ALA A 280 7.54 -18.41 -17.21
CA ALA A 280 6.71 -19.60 -17.07
C ALA A 280 6.36 -20.21 -18.44
N PHE A 281 5.97 -19.37 -19.41
CA PHE A 281 5.66 -19.82 -20.77
C PHE A 281 6.85 -20.55 -21.42
N ALA A 282 8.05 -19.98 -21.34
CA ALA A 282 9.26 -20.60 -21.86
C ALA A 282 9.51 -21.98 -21.22
N ILE A 283 9.44 -22.08 -19.89
CA ILE A 283 9.65 -23.33 -19.16
C ILE A 283 8.61 -24.38 -19.56
N PHE A 284 7.32 -24.02 -19.63
CA PHE A 284 6.28 -24.97 -20.02
C PHE A 284 6.36 -25.39 -21.49
N LEU A 285 6.81 -24.52 -22.41
CA LEU A 285 7.11 -24.91 -23.80
C LEU A 285 8.21 -25.97 -23.86
N LEU A 286 9.30 -25.78 -23.10
CA LEU A 286 10.39 -26.76 -23.00
C LEU A 286 9.88 -28.09 -22.43
N CYS A 287 9.08 -28.05 -21.36
CA CYS A 287 8.49 -29.25 -20.75
C CYS A 287 7.51 -29.98 -21.69
N CYS A 288 6.82 -29.26 -22.59
CA CYS A 288 5.93 -29.84 -23.59
C CYS A 288 6.67 -30.33 -24.86
N GLY A 289 8.01 -30.25 -24.90
CA GLY A 289 8.83 -30.71 -26.02
C GLY A 289 8.96 -29.71 -27.18
N SER A 290 8.46 -28.48 -27.03
CA SER A 290 8.64 -27.40 -28.01
C SER A 290 9.95 -26.64 -27.75
N SER A 291 11.07 -27.35 -27.88
CA SER A 291 12.41 -26.85 -27.49
C SER A 291 12.76 -25.53 -28.16
N ASP A 292 12.58 -25.44 -29.48
CA ASP A 292 13.05 -24.30 -30.27
C ASP A 292 12.31 -23.02 -29.89
N GLN A 293 10.98 -23.11 -29.72
CA GLN A 293 10.16 -22.00 -29.27
C GLN A 293 10.44 -21.66 -27.79
N GLY A 294 10.61 -22.67 -26.94
CA GLY A 294 10.94 -22.47 -25.53
C GLY A 294 12.26 -21.71 -25.34
N PHE A 295 13.32 -22.09 -26.07
CA PHE A 295 14.61 -21.39 -26.04
C PHE A 295 14.50 -19.97 -26.59
N LEU A 296 13.77 -19.76 -27.69
CA LEU A 296 13.55 -18.43 -28.25
C LEU A 296 12.86 -17.50 -27.22
N VAL A 297 11.80 -17.98 -26.56
CA VAL A 297 11.11 -17.18 -25.53
C VAL A 297 12.04 -16.91 -24.35
N LEU A 298 12.82 -17.90 -23.91
CA LEU A 298 13.78 -17.74 -22.81
C LEU A 298 14.88 -16.71 -23.14
N GLU A 299 15.41 -16.72 -24.35
CA GLU A 299 16.38 -15.73 -24.82
C GLU A 299 15.78 -14.32 -24.80
N THR A 300 14.54 -14.16 -25.30
CA THR A 300 13.87 -12.86 -25.25
C THR A 300 13.53 -12.42 -23.82
N PHE A 301 13.37 -13.35 -22.87
CA PHE A 301 13.22 -13.04 -21.45
C PHE A 301 14.54 -12.52 -20.87
N LEU A 302 15.65 -13.24 -21.12
CA LEU A 302 16.99 -12.85 -20.65
C LEU A 302 17.44 -11.50 -21.22
N ASN A 303 17.04 -11.17 -22.45
CA ASN A 303 17.31 -9.87 -23.07
C ASN A 303 16.48 -8.72 -22.49
N LYS A 304 15.41 -9.00 -21.75
CA LYS A 304 14.51 -7.99 -21.18
C LYS A 304 14.78 -7.68 -19.70
N VAL A 305 15.33 -8.63 -18.96
CA VAL A 305 15.75 -8.42 -17.58
C VAL A 305 17.04 -7.60 -17.53
N SER A 306 17.19 -6.78 -16.49
CA SER A 306 18.34 -5.89 -16.32
C SER A 306 19.60 -6.63 -15.85
N SER A 307 19.43 -7.77 -15.20
CA SER A 307 20.53 -8.58 -14.66
C SER A 307 20.16 -10.07 -14.56
N PHE A 308 21.18 -10.91 -14.41
CA PHE A 308 20.97 -12.33 -14.14
C PHE A 308 20.37 -12.60 -12.75
N GLU A 309 20.63 -11.71 -11.78
CA GLU A 309 20.05 -11.79 -10.44
C GLU A 309 18.53 -11.60 -10.50
N GLU A 310 18.04 -10.59 -11.22
CA GLU A 310 16.61 -10.39 -11.49
C GLU A 310 15.99 -11.63 -12.18
N ALA A 311 16.71 -12.23 -13.13
CA ALA A 311 16.26 -13.45 -13.79
C ALA A 311 16.05 -14.61 -12.80
N LEU A 312 16.98 -14.78 -11.85
CA LEU A 312 16.91 -15.79 -10.80
C LEU A 312 15.77 -15.50 -9.82
N GLU A 313 15.55 -14.25 -9.43
CA GLU A 313 14.42 -13.86 -8.56
C GLU A 313 13.08 -14.22 -9.19
N ILE A 314 12.91 -13.90 -10.48
CA ILE A 314 11.71 -14.25 -11.25
C ILE A 314 11.54 -15.77 -11.32
N ALA A 315 12.62 -16.50 -11.62
CA ALA A 315 12.57 -17.96 -11.69
C ALA A 315 12.19 -18.59 -10.34
N ASN A 316 12.80 -18.13 -9.25
CA ASN A 316 12.51 -18.58 -7.89
C ASN A 316 11.05 -18.30 -7.49
N LEU A 317 10.51 -17.13 -7.85
CA LEU A 317 9.12 -16.80 -7.56
C LEU A 317 8.16 -17.72 -8.34
N VAL A 318 8.41 -17.95 -9.62
CA VAL A 318 7.58 -18.84 -10.45
C VAL A 318 7.62 -20.28 -9.93
N GLU A 319 8.80 -20.77 -9.55
CA GLU A 319 8.94 -22.09 -8.93
C GLU A 319 8.17 -22.18 -7.60
N ALA A 320 8.29 -21.15 -6.75
CA ALA A 320 7.57 -21.08 -5.48
C ALA A 320 6.05 -21.07 -5.70
N GLN A 321 5.56 -20.36 -6.73
CA GLN A 321 4.14 -20.34 -7.10
C GLN A 321 3.64 -21.72 -7.52
N ILE A 322 4.38 -22.42 -8.39
CA ILE A 322 4.07 -23.78 -8.83
C ILE A 322 3.97 -24.71 -7.63
N ARG A 323 4.97 -24.66 -6.74
CA ARG A 323 5.00 -25.47 -5.52
C ARG A 323 3.83 -25.16 -4.58
N ALA A 324 3.51 -23.88 -4.42
CA ALA A 324 2.44 -23.43 -3.53
C ALA A 324 1.05 -23.76 -4.04
N MET A 325 0.83 -23.74 -5.37
CA MET A 325 -0.42 -24.19 -5.99
C MET A 325 -0.68 -25.68 -5.73
N GLY A 326 0.37 -26.50 -5.76
CA GLY A 326 0.32 -27.94 -5.51
C GLY A 326 -0.40 -28.71 -6.63
N SER A 327 -0.09 -30.01 -6.74
CA SER A 327 -0.80 -30.91 -7.66
C SER A 327 -2.24 -31.17 -7.20
N ARG A 328 -3.17 -31.34 -8.13
CA ARG A 328 -4.57 -31.65 -7.81
C ARG A 328 -4.62 -32.92 -6.95
N GLY A 329 -5.10 -32.77 -5.72
CA GLY A 329 -5.42 -33.84 -4.76
C GLY A 329 -4.75 -35.19 -5.01
N THR A 330 -3.48 -35.33 -4.63
CA THR A 330 -2.99 -36.65 -4.20
C THR A 330 -3.33 -36.76 -2.72
N ARG A 331 -4.26 -37.66 -2.41
CA ARG A 331 -4.57 -38.09 -1.04
C ARG A 331 -3.28 -38.37 -0.28
N GLN A 332 -3.31 -38.07 1.02
CA GLN A 332 -2.41 -38.67 2.01
C GLN A 332 -2.20 -40.15 1.67
N TYR A 333 -0.95 -40.52 1.45
CA TYR A 333 -0.45 -41.83 1.82
C TYR A 333 0.55 -41.63 2.96
#